data_AF-A0A225VL20-F1
#
_entry.id   AF-A0A225VL20-F1
#
_cell.length_a   1.000
_cell.length_b   1.000
_cell.length_c   1.000
_cell.angle_alpha   90.00
_cell.angle_beta   90.00
_cell.angle_gamma   90.00
#
_symmetry.space_group_name_H-M   'P 1'
#
loop_
_entity.id
_entity.type
_entity.pdbx_description
1 polymer ?
#
loop_
_entity_poly.entity_id
_entity_poly.type
_entity_poly.pdbx_seq_one_letter_code
_entity_poly.pdbx_strand_id
1 'polypeptide(L)'
;MMMFRGSGEGWNCRSESLYLRQGEAAVVKIEYGQTNPQREVVWTGRGKRWVTEILFGARSWATAIRVVNVSDKNVWIDTRTVLAWIVEYGHFRKEPGFVRPGKTRYKEWQRLILESTESRQGRMRAAPRTVNATTRPPRGATTRISVAD
;
A
#
# COMPACT_ATOMS: atom_id res chain seq x y z
N MET A 1 -9.80 -9.59 -6.11
CA MET A 1 -10.96 -8.71 -5.89
C MET A 1 -10.78 -7.88 -4.63
N MET A 2 -10.08 -6.73 -4.71
CA MET A 2 -10.10 -5.78 -3.60
C MET A 2 -11.41 -4.99 -3.66
N MET A 3 -12.11 -4.92 -2.52
CA MET A 3 -13.48 -4.43 -2.51
C MET A 3 -13.50 -2.92 -2.25
N PHE A 4 -14.10 -2.19 -3.18
CA PHE A 4 -14.78 -0.94 -2.88
C PHE A 4 -16.27 -1.27 -2.81
N ARG A 5 -17.01 -0.70 -1.86
CA ARG A 5 -18.49 -0.77 -1.87
C ARG A 5 -19.07 0.63 -2.04
N GLY A 6 -20.05 0.73 -2.93
CA GLY A 6 -20.98 1.84 -3.04
C GLY A 6 -22.42 1.36 -3.22
N SER A 7 -23.31 2.26 -3.66
CA SER A 7 -24.77 2.06 -3.64
C SER A 7 -25.35 1.22 -4.79
N GLY A 8 -24.61 1.04 -5.89
CA GLY A 8 -24.96 0.12 -6.98
C GLY A 8 -24.12 -1.15 -6.96
N GLU A 9 -24.59 -2.22 -7.61
CA GLU A 9 -23.84 -3.47 -7.78
C GLU A 9 -22.72 -3.31 -8.83
N GLY A 10 -21.58 -4.00 -8.64
CA GLY A 10 -20.53 -4.10 -9.68
C GLY A 10 -19.30 -3.19 -9.54
N TRP A 11 -18.78 -2.96 -8.33
CA TRP A 11 -17.48 -2.30 -8.13
C TRP A 11 -16.34 -3.30 -8.35
N ASN A 12 -15.66 -3.23 -9.49
CA ASN A 12 -14.60 -4.16 -9.86
C ASN A 12 -13.27 -3.41 -10.02
N CYS A 13 -12.26 -3.80 -9.24
CA CYS A 13 -10.89 -3.31 -9.36
C CYS A 13 -9.96 -4.51 -9.48
N ARG A 14 -8.96 -4.42 -10.37
CA ARG A 14 -8.15 -5.56 -10.83
C ARG A 14 -7.63 -6.43 -9.67
N SER A 15 -7.69 -7.74 -9.88
CA SER A 15 -7.68 -8.74 -8.81
C SER A 15 -6.29 -9.21 -8.41
N GLU A 16 -5.66 -8.51 -7.47
CA GLU A 16 -4.50 -9.02 -6.72
C GLU A 16 -4.68 -8.79 -5.21
N SER A 17 -4.19 -9.72 -4.40
CA SER A 17 -4.03 -9.55 -2.94
C SER A 17 -2.73 -8.80 -2.66
N LEU A 18 -2.74 -7.83 -1.74
CA LEU A 18 -1.56 -7.03 -1.45
C LEU A 18 -0.72 -7.66 -0.33
N TYR A 19 0.52 -7.99 -0.64
CA TYR A 19 1.55 -8.22 0.38
C TYR A 19 2.33 -6.94 0.62
N LEU A 20 2.32 -6.44 1.85
CA LEU A 20 3.05 -5.24 2.26
C LEU A 20 4.00 -5.56 3.40
N ARG A 21 5.30 -5.33 3.18
CA ARG A 21 6.33 -5.36 4.23
C ARG A 21 6.15 -4.22 5.23
N GLN A 22 6.84 -4.28 6.37
CA GLN A 22 6.79 -3.25 7.42
C GLN A 22 7.09 -1.82 6.88
N GLY A 23 6.09 -0.93 6.89
CA GLY A 23 6.17 0.44 6.35
C GLY A 23 6.09 0.54 4.82
N GLU A 24 5.79 -0.55 4.12
CA GLU A 24 5.53 -0.56 2.67
C GLU A 24 4.10 -0.07 2.36
N ALA A 25 3.92 0.46 1.16
CA ALA A 25 2.63 0.90 0.67
C ALA A 25 2.41 0.51 -0.80
N ALA A 26 1.17 0.20 -1.15
CA ALA A 26 0.74 -0.03 -2.53
C ALA A 26 -0.37 0.95 -2.92
N VAL A 27 -0.49 1.24 -4.20
CA VAL A 27 -1.50 2.15 -4.75
C VAL A 27 -2.54 1.34 -5.52
N VAL A 28 -3.80 1.41 -5.08
CA VAL A 28 -4.95 0.79 -5.76
C VAL A 28 -5.75 1.91 -6.42
N LYS A 29 -5.89 1.87 -7.74
CA LYS A 29 -6.70 2.84 -8.49
C LYS A 29 -8.18 2.66 -8.13
N ILE A 30 -8.93 3.76 -8.11
CA ILE A 30 -10.38 3.73 -7.94
C ILE A 30 -11.02 3.70 -9.33
N GLU A 31 -11.80 2.66 -9.60
CA GLU A 31 -12.61 2.54 -10.82
C GLU A 31 -14.07 2.89 -10.47
N TYR A 32 -14.52 4.09 -10.84
CA TYR A 32 -15.86 4.62 -10.51
C TYR A 32 -17.01 3.95 -11.32
N GLY A 33 -16.70 3.21 -12.38
CA GLY A 33 -17.72 2.59 -13.23
C GLY A 33 -18.68 3.63 -13.81
N GLN A 34 -19.98 3.49 -13.52
CA GLN A 34 -21.04 4.41 -13.97
C GLN A 34 -21.33 5.58 -13.00
N THR A 35 -20.63 5.67 -11.87
CA THR A 35 -20.94 6.66 -10.82
C THR A 35 -20.29 8.02 -11.03
N ASN A 36 -20.82 9.06 -10.39
CA ASN A 36 -20.36 10.43 -10.56
C ASN A 36 -19.38 10.83 -9.42
N PRO A 37 -18.06 10.94 -9.70
CA PRO A 37 -17.06 11.31 -8.68
C PRO A 37 -17.22 12.74 -8.12
N GLN A 38 -18.08 13.58 -8.70
CA GLN A 38 -18.43 14.89 -8.15
C GLN A 38 -19.45 14.80 -7.00
N ARG A 39 -20.30 13.76 -7.00
CA ARG A 39 -21.35 13.55 -5.99
C ARG A 39 -20.95 12.57 -4.90
N GLU A 40 -19.85 11.83 -5.10
CA GLU A 40 -19.44 10.77 -4.18
C GLU A 40 -18.25 11.18 -3.30
N VAL A 41 -18.25 10.66 -2.08
CA VAL A 41 -17.22 10.84 -1.08
C VAL A 41 -16.58 9.49 -0.79
N VAL A 42 -15.26 9.41 -0.93
CA VAL A 42 -14.49 8.23 -0.55
C VAL A 42 -14.19 8.27 0.94
N TRP A 43 -14.52 7.20 1.66
CA TRP A 43 -14.21 6.98 3.06
C TRP A 43 -13.06 5.99 3.18
N THR A 44 -11.97 6.41 3.80
CA THR A 44 -10.80 5.55 4.03
C THR A 44 -11.11 4.46 5.04
N GLY A 45 -10.67 3.23 4.77
CA GLY A 45 -10.67 2.12 5.71
C GLY A 45 -9.36 1.98 6.48
N ARG A 46 -9.46 1.33 7.63
CA ARG A 46 -8.35 0.92 8.49
C ARG A 46 -8.57 -0.52 8.96
N GLY A 47 -7.57 -1.36 8.75
CA GLY A 47 -7.43 -2.65 9.41
C GLY A 47 -6.57 -2.57 10.68
N LYS A 48 -6.35 -3.72 11.34
CA LYS A 48 -5.48 -3.80 12.53
C LYS A 48 -4.02 -3.40 12.26
N ARG A 49 -3.54 -3.58 11.02
CA ARG A 49 -2.13 -3.41 10.61
C ARG A 49 -1.94 -2.50 9.40
N TRP A 50 -3.02 -2.02 8.78
CA TRP A 50 -2.97 -1.20 7.58
C TRP A 50 -3.96 -0.04 7.66
N VAL A 51 -3.64 1.04 6.96
CA VAL A 51 -4.46 2.26 6.82
C VAL A 51 -4.53 2.60 5.34
N THR A 52 -5.67 3.11 4.88
CA THR A 52 -5.76 3.73 3.55
C THR A 52 -5.74 5.24 3.63
N GLU A 53 -5.15 5.83 2.60
CA GLU A 53 -5.07 7.28 2.38
C GLU A 53 -5.54 7.57 0.96
N ILE A 54 -6.25 8.67 0.77
CA ILE A 54 -6.76 9.05 -0.56
C ILE A 54 -5.69 9.82 -1.32
N LEU A 55 -5.47 9.42 -2.57
CA LEU A 55 -4.72 10.19 -3.55
C LEU A 55 -5.71 10.96 -4.42
N PHE A 56 -5.60 12.29 -4.41
CA PHE A 56 -6.43 13.19 -5.21
C PHE A 56 -5.74 13.49 -6.55
N GLY A 57 -6.53 13.49 -7.62
CA GLY A 57 -6.09 13.93 -8.96
C GLY A 57 -6.32 15.42 -9.22
N ALA A 58 -6.00 15.85 -10.44
CA ALA A 58 -6.00 17.26 -10.86
C ALA A 58 -7.34 18.04 -10.73
N ARG A 59 -8.46 17.34 -10.46
CA ARG A 59 -9.79 17.95 -10.22
C ARG A 59 -10.26 17.84 -8.76
N SER A 60 -9.35 17.56 -7.83
CA SER A 60 -9.65 17.28 -6.41
C SER A 60 -10.59 16.08 -6.20
N TRP A 61 -10.72 15.22 -7.20
CA TRP A 61 -11.41 13.93 -7.09
C TRP A 61 -10.42 12.88 -6.61
N ALA A 62 -10.88 11.94 -5.79
CA ALA A 62 -10.07 10.77 -5.46
C ALA A 62 -9.84 9.95 -6.74
N THR A 63 -8.60 9.53 -7.01
CA THR A 63 -8.25 8.74 -8.21
C THR A 63 -7.63 7.39 -7.84
N ALA A 64 -7.05 7.30 -6.65
CA ALA A 64 -6.51 6.08 -6.09
C ALA A 64 -6.57 6.15 -4.57
N ILE A 65 -6.43 5.00 -3.93
CA ILE A 65 -6.06 4.90 -2.52
C ILE A 65 -4.64 4.34 -2.40
N ARG A 66 -3.89 4.86 -1.42
CA ARG A 66 -2.62 4.31 -0.97
C ARG A 66 -2.89 3.47 0.27
N VAL A 67 -2.64 2.17 0.18
CA VAL A 67 -2.74 1.22 1.30
C VAL A 67 -1.36 1.12 1.94
N VAL A 68 -1.24 1.53 3.21
CA VAL A 68 0.03 1.61 3.94
C VAL A 68 0.04 0.59 5.08
N ASN A 69 1.11 -0.21 5.17
CA ASN A 69 1.35 -1.05 6.34
C ASN A 69 1.95 -0.22 7.48
N VAL A 70 1.14 0.01 8.52
CA VAL A 70 1.51 0.78 9.72
C VAL A 70 1.93 -0.11 10.90
N SER A 71 2.03 -1.42 10.69
CA SER A 71 2.55 -2.38 11.67
C SER A 71 4.05 -2.60 11.50
N ASP A 72 4.68 -2.98 12.60
CA ASP A 72 6.00 -3.61 12.71
C ASP A 72 6.16 -4.91 11.89
N LYS A 73 5.06 -5.56 11.49
CA LYS A 73 5.05 -6.88 10.84
C LYS A 73 4.51 -6.80 9.41
N ASN A 74 4.97 -7.70 8.55
CA ASN A 74 4.42 -7.84 7.20
C ASN A 74 2.91 -8.19 7.28
N VAL A 75 2.13 -7.62 6.36
CA VAL A 75 0.69 -7.84 6.28
C VAL A 75 0.31 -8.37 4.90
N TRP A 76 -0.53 -9.41 4.92
CA TRP A 76 -1.27 -9.86 3.75
C TRP A 76 -2.66 -9.24 3.82
N ILE A 77 -3.06 -8.55 2.76
CA ILE A 77 -4.39 -7.96 2.62
C ILE A 77 -5.10 -8.75 1.53
N ASP A 78 -6.06 -9.56 1.96
CA ASP A 78 -6.86 -10.37 1.04
C ASP A 78 -7.66 -9.47 0.09
N THR A 79 -8.04 -10.06 -1.04
CA THR A 79 -9.33 -9.83 -1.68
C THR A 79 -10.48 -9.85 -0.66
N ARG A 80 -11.72 -9.49 -1.04
CA ARG A 80 -12.88 -9.41 -0.11
C ARG A 80 -12.76 -8.32 0.97
N THR A 81 -11.55 -7.96 1.41
CA THR A 81 -11.25 -6.83 2.29
C THR A 81 -11.74 -5.54 1.66
N VAL A 82 -12.64 -4.85 2.35
CA VAL A 82 -13.11 -3.53 1.93
C VAL A 82 -12.05 -2.51 2.32
N LEU A 83 -11.40 -1.92 1.33
CA LEU A 83 -10.33 -0.93 1.55
C LEU A 83 -10.87 0.48 1.75
N ALA A 84 -11.94 0.83 1.03
CA ALA A 84 -12.62 2.10 1.14
C ALA A 84 -14.11 1.93 0.75
N TRP A 85 -14.95 2.84 1.23
CA TRP A 85 -16.33 2.99 0.73
C TRP A 85 -16.44 4.20 -0.16
N ILE A 86 -17.26 4.09 -1.19
CA ILE A 86 -17.61 5.19 -2.09
C ILE A 86 -19.10 5.44 -1.87
N VAL A 87 -19.44 6.61 -1.34
CA VAL A 87 -20.80 6.89 -0.85
C VAL A 87 -21.23 8.27 -1.32
N GLU A 88 -22.46 8.40 -1.83
CA GLU A 88 -23.00 9.70 -2.23
C GLU A 88 -22.98 10.71 -1.07
N TYR A 89 -22.70 11.97 -1.39
CA TYR A 89 -22.63 13.07 -0.43
C TYR A 89 -23.97 13.20 0.32
N GLY A 90 -23.89 13.25 1.65
CA GLY A 90 -25.07 13.29 2.53
C GLY A 90 -25.54 11.91 3.02
N HIS A 91 -25.13 10.81 2.38
CA HIS A 91 -25.38 9.47 2.90
C HIS A 91 -24.29 9.08 3.92
N PHE A 92 -24.67 8.98 5.19
CA PHE A 92 -23.76 8.64 6.29
C PHE A 92 -23.94 7.19 6.74
N ARG A 93 -22.96 6.33 6.44
CA ARG A 93 -22.85 5.01 7.08
C ARG A 93 -21.94 5.10 8.31
N LYS A 94 -22.40 4.62 9.46
CA LYS A 94 -21.60 4.49 10.70
C LYS A 94 -20.80 3.19 10.72
N GLU A 95 -20.08 2.89 9.64
CA GLU A 95 -19.33 1.64 9.52
C GLU A 95 -18.05 1.69 10.39
N PRO A 96 -17.84 0.75 11.33
CA PRO A 96 -16.64 0.73 12.16
C PRO A 96 -15.40 0.49 11.31
N GLY A 97 -14.34 1.26 11.58
CA GLY A 97 -13.08 1.15 10.83
C GLY A 97 -13.03 1.98 9.53
N PHE A 98 -14.06 2.76 9.21
CA PHE A 98 -14.05 3.68 8.07
C PHE A 98 -14.25 5.15 8.51
N VAL A 99 -13.52 6.07 7.88
CA VAL A 99 -13.50 7.50 8.24
C VAL A 99 -13.41 8.38 7.00
N ARG A 100 -14.21 9.45 6.96
CA ARG A 100 -14.12 10.51 5.95
C ARG A 100 -12.90 11.42 6.19
N PRO A 101 -12.15 11.82 5.16
CA PRO A 101 -11.10 12.83 5.27
C PRO A 101 -11.55 14.11 5.99
N GLY A 102 -10.62 14.76 6.69
CA GLY A 102 -10.86 15.98 7.45
C GLY A 102 -11.41 15.77 8.87
N LYS A 103 -11.85 14.56 9.25
CA LYS A 103 -12.18 14.22 10.64
C LYS A 103 -10.91 14.03 11.49
N THR A 104 -10.97 14.31 12.79
CA THR A 104 -9.83 14.14 13.74
C THR A 104 -9.23 12.74 13.69
N ARG A 105 -10.07 11.70 13.66
CA ARG A 105 -9.67 10.30 13.52
C ARG A 105 -8.90 10.00 12.23
N TYR A 106 -9.11 10.76 11.16
CA TYR A 106 -8.29 10.65 9.94
C TYR A 106 -6.90 11.28 10.13
N LYS A 107 -6.80 12.41 10.86
CA LYS A 107 -5.50 13.02 11.19
C LYS A 107 -4.62 12.09 12.02
N GLU A 108 -5.20 11.36 12.97
CA GLU A 108 -4.52 10.29 13.72
C GLU A 108 -3.95 9.20 12.80
N TRP A 109 -4.71 8.82 11.76
CA TRP A 109 -4.28 7.80 10.80
C TRP A 109 -3.19 8.32 9.86
N GLN A 110 -3.26 9.59 9.44
CA GLN A 110 -2.19 10.24 8.69
C GLN A 110 -0.88 10.30 9.50
N ARG A 111 -0.94 10.53 10.82
CA ARG A 111 0.23 10.48 11.70
C ARG A 111 0.90 9.10 11.71
N LEU A 112 0.12 8.02 11.76
CA LEU A 112 0.65 6.65 11.71
C LEU A 112 1.27 6.30 10.35
N ILE A 113 0.73 6.84 9.26
CA ILE A 113 1.34 6.71 7.92
C ILE A 113 2.71 7.41 7.90
N LEU A 114 2.80 8.63 8.42
CA LEU A 114 4.06 9.37 8.52
C LEU A 114 5.11 8.58 9.32
N GLU A 115 4.77 8.17 10.54
CA GLU A 115 5.66 7.40 11.44
C GLU A 115 6.14 6.08 10.80
N SER A 116 5.23 5.34 10.13
CA SER A 116 5.59 4.10 9.43
C SER A 116 6.55 4.34 8.24
N THR A 117 6.41 5.49 7.57
CA THR A 117 7.26 5.92 6.46
C THR A 117 8.65 6.31 6.95
N GLU A 118 8.73 7.12 8.00
CA GLU A 118 10.00 7.51 8.65
C GLU A 118 10.75 6.30 9.20
N SER A 119 10.05 5.38 9.89
CA SER A 119 10.62 4.11 10.35
C SER A 119 11.22 3.28 9.22
N ARG A 120 10.57 3.23 8.04
CA ARG A 120 11.12 2.56 6.85
C ARG A 120 12.34 3.27 6.29
N GLN A 121 12.32 4.60 6.20
CA GLN A 121 13.47 5.39 5.73
C GLN A 121 14.68 5.25 6.66
N GLY A 122 14.48 5.28 7.99
CA GLY A 122 15.53 5.05 8.98
C GLY A 122 16.18 3.68 8.80
N ARG A 123 15.37 2.61 8.69
CA ARG A 123 15.86 1.25 8.41
C ARG A 123 16.61 1.15 7.07
N MET A 124 16.15 1.85 6.03
CA MET A 124 16.85 1.90 4.72
C MET A 124 18.19 2.64 4.78
N ARG A 125 18.33 3.67 5.63
CA ARG A 125 19.60 4.37 5.87
C ARG A 125 20.58 3.54 6.70
N ALA A 126 20.08 2.73 7.62
CA ALA A 126 20.88 1.84 8.47
C ALA A 126 21.24 0.50 7.78
N ALA A 127 20.59 0.15 6.67
CA ALA A 127 20.92 -1.06 5.91
C ALA A 127 22.34 -0.97 5.34
N PRO A 128 23.22 -1.96 5.59
CA PRO A 128 24.55 -1.98 4.98
C PRO A 128 24.44 -1.93 3.46
N ARG A 129 25.22 -1.06 2.81
CA ARG A 129 25.47 -1.20 1.38
C ARG A 129 26.23 -2.51 1.17
N THR A 130 25.54 -3.56 0.72
CA THR A 130 26.18 -4.71 0.09
C THR A 130 26.80 -4.25 -1.23
N VAL A 131 27.99 -3.66 -1.12
CA VAL A 131 28.94 -3.65 -2.22
C VAL A 131 29.28 -5.11 -2.50
N ASN A 132 28.91 -5.59 -3.68
CA ASN A 132 29.24 -6.94 -4.10
C ASN A 132 30.76 -7.04 -4.20
N ALA A 133 31.38 -7.61 -3.16
CA ALA A 133 32.77 -8.02 -3.20
C ALA A 133 32.89 -9.19 -4.18
N THR A 134 33.03 -8.87 -5.46
CA THR A 134 33.40 -9.82 -6.49
C THR A 134 34.78 -10.36 -6.14
N THR A 135 34.81 -11.52 -5.47
CA THR A 135 36.04 -12.28 -5.21
C THR A 135 36.59 -12.76 -6.54
N ARG A 136 37.35 -11.89 -7.21
CA ARG A 136 38.20 -12.26 -8.34
C ARG A 136 39.16 -13.33 -7.82
N PRO A 137 39.20 -14.54 -8.40
CA PRO A 137 40.26 -15.49 -8.06
C PRO A 137 41.62 -14.85 -8.40
N PRO A 138 42.68 -15.12 -7.62
CA PRO A 138 44.00 -14.60 -7.91
C PRO A 138 44.46 -15.10 -9.29
N ARG A 139 44.85 -14.17 -10.17
CA ARG A 139 45.41 -14.51 -11.48
C ARG A 139 46.83 -15.06 -11.27
N GLY A 140 46.99 -16.37 -11.24
CA GLY A 140 48.30 -16.98 -11.03
C GLY A 140 48.34 -18.48 -10.72
N ALA A 141 47.33 -19.26 -11.11
CA ALA A 141 47.34 -20.72 -10.93
C ALA A 141 47.40 -21.43 -12.30
N THR A 142 48.60 -21.51 -12.87
CA THR A 142 48.87 -22.40 -14.01
C THR A 142 49.03 -23.83 -13.49
N THR A 143 47.93 -24.56 -13.35
CA THR A 143 48.00 -26.00 -13.11
C THR A 143 48.40 -26.67 -14.42
N ARG A 144 49.69 -26.99 -14.56
CA ARG A 144 50.16 -27.95 -15.57
C ARG A 144 49.49 -29.29 -15.29
N ILE A 145 48.74 -29.81 -16.26
CA ILE A 145 48.31 -31.20 -16.23
C ILE A 145 49.50 -32.02 -16.74
N SER A 146 50.22 -32.63 -15.81
CA SER A 146 51.14 -33.72 -16.07
C SER A 146 50.58 -34.96 -15.37
N VAL A 147 50.14 -35.93 -16.17
CA VAL A 147 50.00 -37.32 -15.73
C VAL A 147 51.13 -38.07 -16.42
N ALA A 148 51.88 -38.84 -15.64
CA ALA A 148 52.98 -39.67 -16.10
C ALA A 148 52.65 -41.14 -15.80
N ASP A 149 53.09 -42.01 -16.71
CA ASP A 149 52.85 -43.46 -16.79
C ASP A 149 51.38 -43.93 -16.76
#